data_AF-A0A523VF47-F1
#
_entry.id   AF-A0A523VF47-F1
#
_cell.length_a   1.000
_cell.length_b   1.000
_cell.length_c   1.000
_cell.angle_alpha   90.00
_cell.angle_beta   90.00
_cell.angle_gamma   90.00
#
_symmetry.space_group_name_H-M   'P 1'
#
loop_
_entity.id
_entity.type
_entity.pdbx_description
1 polymer ?
#
loop_
_entity_poly.entity_id
_entity_poly.type
_entity_poly.pdbx_seq_one_letter_code
_entity_poly.pdbx_strand_id
1 'polypeptide(L)'
;MSLRDVLKLGIKVAVSLLCGGVCYAAWLVAFLLIDLSNGAIVEAVLWLLAPVVTAAGFATGVLLHARLTKTSEAGFFRVALWPLIGCAAGAAAVYWFGPMLIVFSMLAAGTASVMLREVLALRRAA
;
A
#
# COMPACT_ATOMS: atom_id res chain seq x y z
N MET A 1 10.65 -5.17 23.11
CA MET A 1 9.97 -5.91 22.02
C MET A 1 10.46 -7.34 22.04
N SER A 2 9.57 -8.33 22.15
CA SER A 2 9.97 -9.74 22.07
C SER A 2 10.33 -10.11 20.64
N LEU A 3 11.20 -11.11 20.44
CA LEU A 3 11.50 -11.68 19.12
C LEU A 3 10.21 -12.13 18.39
N ARG A 4 9.23 -12.64 19.15
CA ARG A 4 7.92 -13.03 18.60
C ARG A 4 7.13 -11.85 18.03
N ASP A 5 7.24 -10.66 18.62
CA ASP A 5 6.53 -9.47 18.16
C ASP A 5 7.15 -8.95 16.86
N VAL A 6 8.48 -8.95 16.78
CA VAL A 6 9.23 -8.60 15.56
C VAL A 6 8.86 -9.54 14.41
N LEU A 7 8.81 -10.84 14.66
CA LEU A 7 8.47 -11.83 13.63
C LEU A 7 7.03 -11.65 13.12
N LYS A 8 6.06 -11.48 14.04
CA LYS A 8 4.66 -11.21 13.66
C LYS A 8 4.53 -9.92 12.86
N LEU A 9 5.24 -8.86 13.26
CA LEU A 9 5.29 -7.60 12.53
C LEU A 9 5.84 -7.81 11.11
N GLY A 10 6.96 -8.52 10.98
CA GLY A 10 7.58 -8.83 9.69
C GLY A 10 6.65 -9.60 8.76
N ILE A 11 5.98 -10.65 9.25
CA ILE A 11 5.01 -11.43 8.47
C ILE A 11 3.85 -10.54 8.02
N LYS A 12 3.31 -9.72 8.91
CA LYS A 12 2.20 -8.81 8.60
C LYS A 12 2.58 -7.79 7.51
N VAL A 13 3.77 -7.20 7.60
CA VAL A 13 4.29 -6.28 6.58
C VAL A 13 4.52 -7.00 5.25
N ALA A 14 5.08 -8.22 5.28
CA ALA A 14 5.30 -9.02 4.07
C ALA A 14 3.99 -9.37 3.36
N VAL A 15 2.96 -9.82 4.09
CA VAL A 15 1.62 -10.10 3.53
C VAL A 15 1.01 -8.83 2.95
N SER A 16 1.13 -7.70 3.65
CA SER A 16 0.64 -6.40 3.17
C SER A 16 1.34 -5.96 1.89
N LEU A 17 2.67 -6.10 1.81
CA LEU A 17 3.46 -5.81 0.63
C LEU A 17 3.08 -6.70 -0.56
N LEU A 18 2.89 -8.00 -0.34
CA LEU A 18 2.44 -8.91 -1.39
C LEU A 18 1.07 -8.50 -1.94
N CYS A 19 0.11 -8.20 -1.08
CA CYS A 19 -1.21 -7.72 -1.52
C CYS A 19 -1.13 -6.37 -2.24
N GLY A 20 -0.35 -5.41 -1.74
CA GLY A 20 -0.11 -4.12 -2.39
C GLY A 20 0.50 -4.28 -3.78
N GLY A 21 1.53 -5.14 -3.90
CA GLY A 21 2.19 -5.45 -5.16
C GLY A 21 1.26 -6.12 -6.18
N VAL A 22 0.45 -7.11 -5.75
CA VAL A 22 -0.54 -7.77 -6.63
C VAL A 22 -1.61 -6.79 -7.09
N CYS A 23 -2.16 -5.97 -6.19
CA CYS A 23 -3.15 -4.95 -6.57
C CYS A 23 -2.56 -3.92 -7.54
N TYR A 24 -1.32 -3.47 -7.32
CA TYR A 24 -0.64 -2.58 -8.24
C TYR A 24 -0.41 -3.23 -9.61
N ALA A 25 0.08 -4.48 -9.66
CA ALA A 25 0.30 -5.20 -10.91
C ALA A 25 -1.01 -5.37 -11.70
N ALA A 26 -2.09 -5.77 -11.03
CA ALA A 26 -3.42 -5.86 -11.63
C ALA A 26 -3.92 -4.50 -12.15
N TRP A 27 -3.69 -3.43 -11.38
CA TRP A 27 -4.00 -2.06 -11.81
C TRP A 27 -3.19 -1.65 -13.04
N LEU A 28 -1.89 -1.94 -13.07
CA LEU A 28 -1.02 -1.61 -14.20
C LEU A 28 -1.47 -2.34 -15.48
N VAL A 29 -1.86 -3.61 -15.38
CA VAL A 29 -2.43 -4.34 -16.52
C VAL A 29 -3.72 -3.67 -17.00
N ALA A 30 -4.62 -3.31 -16.09
CA ALA A 30 -5.85 -2.59 -16.44
C ALA A 30 -5.56 -1.21 -17.06
N PHE A 31 -4.60 -0.46 -16.50
CA PHE A 31 -4.14 0.82 -17.01
C PHE A 31 -3.68 0.68 -18.46
N LEU A 32 -2.76 -0.25 -18.74
CA LEU A 32 -2.20 -0.45 -20.09
C LEU A 32 -3.26 -0.87 -21.11
N LEU A 33 -4.27 -1.65 -20.70
CA LEU A 33 -5.37 -2.04 -21.59
C LEU A 33 -6.31 -0.87 -21.92
N ILE A 34 -6.49 0.08 -20.99
CA ILE A 34 -7.40 1.23 -21.16
C ILE A 34 -6.70 2.39 -21.87
N ASP A 35 -5.43 2.64 -21.55
CA ASP A 35 -4.64 3.79 -22.03
C ASP A 35 -4.45 3.79 -23.55
N LEU A 36 -4.37 2.60 -24.17
CA LEU A 36 -4.26 2.43 -25.63
C LEU A 36 -5.43 3.02 -26.44
N SER A 37 -6.49 3.52 -25.79
CA SER A 37 -7.73 3.92 -26.46
C SER A 37 -8.33 5.25 -26.01
N ASN A 38 -7.70 6.00 -25.09
CA ASN A 38 -8.36 7.12 -24.40
C ASN A 38 -7.59 8.46 -24.42
N GLY A 39 -8.31 9.56 -24.17
CA GLY A 39 -7.76 10.92 -24.10
C GLY A 39 -7.16 11.29 -22.73
N ALA A 40 -6.42 12.40 -22.68
CA ALA A 40 -5.60 12.84 -21.54
C ALA A 40 -6.32 12.90 -20.16
N ILE A 41 -7.64 13.09 -20.15
CA ILE A 41 -8.44 13.10 -18.91
C ILE A 41 -8.48 11.71 -18.28
N VAL A 42 -8.67 10.66 -19.08
CA VAL A 42 -8.74 9.28 -18.59
C VAL A 42 -7.39 8.88 -18.04
N GLU A 43 -6.31 9.19 -18.74
CA GLU A 43 -4.94 8.97 -18.28
C GLU A 43 -4.69 9.62 -16.91
N ALA A 44 -5.05 10.89 -16.73
CA ALA A 44 -4.90 11.59 -15.46
C ALA A 44 -5.68 10.94 -14.31
N VAL A 45 -6.93 10.52 -14.56
CA VAL A 45 -7.75 9.80 -13.58
C VAL A 45 -7.10 8.46 -13.22
N LEU A 46 -6.59 7.73 -14.20
CA LEU A 46 -5.95 6.43 -13.97
C LEU A 46 -4.66 6.56 -13.16
N TRP A 47 -3.86 7.60 -13.39
CA TRP A 47 -2.68 7.90 -12.57
C TRP A 47 -3.03 8.22 -11.12
N LEU A 48 -4.11 8.97 -10.89
CA LEU A 48 -4.60 9.29 -9.53
C LEU A 48 -5.16 8.06 -8.80
N LEU A 49 -5.72 7.09 -9.52
CA LEU A 49 -6.25 5.85 -8.96
C LEU A 49 -5.16 4.85 -8.55
N ALA A 50 -3.98 4.90 -9.18
CA ALA A 50 -2.87 4.01 -8.84
C ALA A 50 -2.52 3.98 -7.33
N PRO A 51 -2.29 5.12 -6.63
CA PRO A 51 -2.05 5.11 -5.19
C PRO A 51 -3.23 4.61 -4.37
N VAL A 52 -4.46 4.86 -4.82
CA VAL A 52 -5.68 4.40 -4.13
C VAL A 52 -5.78 2.88 -4.17
N VAL A 53 -5.63 2.27 -5.35
CA VAL A 53 -5.72 0.82 -5.53
C VAL A 53 -4.57 0.11 -4.82
N THR A 54 -3.37 0.67 -4.88
CA THR A 54 -2.19 0.11 -4.19
C THR A 54 -2.37 0.14 -2.67
N ALA A 55 -2.82 1.28 -2.13
CA ALA A 55 -3.08 1.43 -0.70
C ALA A 55 -4.21 0.51 -0.23
N ALA A 56 -5.25 0.30 -1.04
CA ALA A 56 -6.29 -0.69 -0.78
C ALA A 56 -5.72 -2.12 -0.71
N GLY A 57 -4.77 -2.47 -1.59
CA GLY A 57 -4.04 -3.74 -1.52
C GLY A 57 -3.25 -3.91 -0.23
N PHE A 58 -2.47 -2.89 0.17
CA PHE A 58 -1.77 -2.89 1.46
C PHE A 58 -2.73 -3.08 2.64
N ALA A 59 -3.84 -2.33 2.66
CA ALA A 59 -4.84 -2.41 3.71
C ALA A 59 -5.52 -3.79 3.78
N THR A 60 -5.80 -4.37 2.62
CA THR A 60 -6.36 -5.72 2.50
C THR A 60 -5.42 -6.75 3.10
N GLY A 61 -4.11 -6.68 2.81
CA GLY A 61 -3.14 -7.62 3.41
C GLY A 61 -3.01 -7.47 4.93
N VAL A 62 -3.10 -6.24 5.46
CA VAL A 62 -3.14 -6.00 6.91
C VAL A 62 -4.39 -6.61 7.55
N LEU A 63 -5.57 -6.43 6.95
CA LEU A 63 -6.81 -7.00 7.46
C LEU A 63 -6.85 -8.53 7.32
N LEU A 64 -6.35 -9.06 6.22
CA LEU A 64 -6.23 -10.50 5.99
C LEU A 64 -5.39 -11.13 7.10
N HIS A 65 -4.23 -10.55 7.41
CA HIS A 65 -3.42 -10.99 8.54
C HIS A 65 -4.18 -10.86 9.86
N ALA A 66 -4.85 -9.73 10.11
CA ALA A 66 -5.59 -9.52 11.35
C ALA A 66 -6.69 -10.57 11.58
N ARG A 67 -7.40 -10.97 10.50
CA ARG A 67 -8.39 -12.05 10.51
C ARG A 67 -7.77 -13.40 10.80
N LEU A 68 -6.64 -13.72 10.13
CA LEU A 68 -5.92 -14.97 10.36
C LEU A 68 -5.38 -15.08 11.79
N THR A 69 -4.97 -13.96 12.40
CA THR A 69 -4.47 -13.92 13.78
C THR A 69 -5.53 -13.61 14.84
N LYS A 70 -6.81 -13.49 14.46
CA LYS A 70 -7.94 -13.14 15.35
C LYS A 70 -7.68 -11.89 16.23
N THR A 71 -6.99 -10.90 15.69
CA THR A 71 -6.70 -9.64 16.38
C THR A 71 -7.78 -8.60 16.10
N SER A 72 -8.10 -7.76 17.10
CA SER A 72 -9.09 -6.68 17.00
C SER A 72 -8.89 -5.80 15.76
N GLU A 73 -9.94 -5.64 14.96
CA GLU A 73 -9.91 -4.93 13.69
C GLU A 73 -10.05 -3.41 13.90
N ALA A 74 -9.03 -2.64 13.50
CA ALA A 74 -9.26 -1.23 13.16
C ALA A 74 -9.98 -1.17 11.81
N GLY A 75 -10.98 -0.29 11.67
CA GLY A 75 -11.74 -0.17 10.42
C GLY A 75 -10.87 0.05 9.18
N PHE A 76 -11.28 -0.53 8.05
CA PHE A 76 -10.54 -0.53 6.77
C PHE A 76 -9.99 0.85 6.39
N PHE A 77 -10.82 1.89 6.45
CA PHE A 77 -10.42 3.26 6.10
C PHE A 77 -9.25 3.78 6.94
N ARG A 78 -9.20 3.45 8.23
CA ARG A 78 -8.11 3.86 9.13
C ARG A 78 -6.82 3.12 8.83
N VAL A 79 -6.93 1.87 8.38
CA VAL A 79 -5.82 1.03 7.93
C VAL A 79 -5.27 1.57 6.61
N ALA A 80 -6.14 1.94 5.68
CA ALA A 80 -5.80 2.37 4.32
C ALA A 80 -5.22 3.79 4.25
N LEU A 81 -5.56 4.68 5.19
CA LEU A 81 -5.09 6.08 5.16
C LEU A 81 -3.57 6.19 5.25
N TRP A 82 -2.92 5.35 6.07
CA TRP A 82 -1.46 5.34 6.23
C TRP A 82 -0.72 4.96 4.94
N PRO A 83 -0.96 3.78 4.32
CA PRO A 83 -0.34 3.43 3.05
C PRO A 83 -0.76 4.38 1.92
N LEU A 84 -1.97 4.96 1.95
CA LEU A 84 -2.38 5.94 0.95
C LEU A 84 -1.48 7.18 0.97
N ILE A 85 -1.23 7.74 2.16
CA ILE A 85 -0.31 8.87 2.31
C ILE A 85 1.10 8.48 1.85
N GLY A 86 1.57 7.28 2.24
CA GLY A 86 2.87 6.76 1.79
C GLY A 86 2.98 6.63 0.28
N CYS A 87 2.00 5.99 -0.36
CA CYS A 87 1.97 5.81 -1.81
C CYS A 87 1.86 7.16 -2.55
N ALA A 88 0.99 8.06 -2.11
CA ALA A 88 0.85 9.38 -2.72
C ALA A 88 2.15 10.20 -2.60
N ALA A 89 2.77 10.21 -1.42
CA ALA A 89 4.05 10.90 -1.20
C ALA A 89 5.19 10.27 -2.03
N GLY A 90 5.26 8.93 -2.09
CA GLY A 90 6.23 8.22 -2.90
C GLY A 90 6.09 8.54 -4.39
N ALA A 91 4.87 8.55 -4.91
CA ALA A 91 4.60 8.91 -6.30
C ALA A 91 4.99 10.36 -6.60
N ALA A 92 4.58 11.30 -5.75
CA ALA A 92 4.90 12.72 -5.90
C ALA A 92 6.41 12.99 -5.87
N ALA A 93 7.16 12.31 -4.99
CA ALA A 93 8.60 12.51 -4.83
C ALA A 93 9.41 12.15 -6.07
N VAL A 94 8.94 11.18 -6.86
CA VAL A 94 9.69 10.68 -8.03
C VAL A 94 8.99 10.95 -9.36
N TYR A 95 7.91 11.73 -9.37
CA TYR A 95 7.12 12.04 -10.55
C TYR A 95 7.99 12.53 -11.73
N TRP A 96 9.05 13.30 -11.44
CA TRP A 96 9.97 13.84 -12.45
C TRP A 96 10.97 12.84 -13.04
N PHE A 97 11.17 11.69 -12.40
CA PHE A 97 12.20 10.72 -12.79
C PHE A 97 11.67 9.58 -13.65
N GLY A 98 10.35 9.54 -13.88
CA GLY A 98 9.71 8.62 -14.81
C GLY A 98 8.85 7.53 -14.15
N PRO A 99 7.98 6.88 -14.94
CA PRO A 99 6.89 6.03 -14.45
C PRO A 99 7.38 4.76 -13.73
N MET A 100 8.54 4.19 -14.11
CA MET A 100 9.08 3.01 -13.43
C MET A 100 9.46 3.29 -11.97
N LEU A 101 10.02 4.47 -11.68
CA LEU A 101 10.45 4.82 -10.32
C LEU A 101 9.26 5.10 -9.41
N ILE A 102 8.14 5.59 -9.97
CA ILE A 102 6.89 5.80 -9.24
C ILE A 102 6.42 4.49 -8.58
N VAL A 103 6.56 3.36 -9.26
CA VAL A 103 6.16 2.05 -8.72
C VAL A 103 6.98 1.69 -7.48
N PHE A 104 8.30 1.75 -7.62
CA PHE A 104 9.21 1.37 -6.55
C PHE A 104 9.08 2.31 -5.36
N SER A 105 8.93 3.62 -5.60
CA SER A 105 8.74 4.59 -4.53
C SER A 105 7.40 4.41 -3.82
N MET A 106 6.32 4.14 -4.55
CA MET A 106 4.99 3.88 -3.97
C MET A 106 5.00 2.64 -3.09
N LEU A 107 5.61 1.55 -3.55
CA LEU A 107 5.70 0.31 -2.77
C LEU A 107 6.60 0.49 -1.55
N ALA A 108 7.76 1.14 -1.71
CA ALA A 108 8.68 1.39 -0.61
C ALA A 108 8.06 2.31 0.46
N ALA A 109 7.51 3.46 0.04
CA ALA A 109 6.88 4.41 0.95
C ALA A 109 5.60 3.85 1.58
N GLY A 110 4.76 3.15 0.82
CA GLY A 110 3.58 2.45 1.34
C GLY A 110 3.96 1.41 2.39
N THR A 111 4.99 0.60 2.14
CA THR A 111 5.52 -0.38 3.11
C THR A 111 6.05 0.30 4.36
N ALA A 112 6.83 1.37 4.21
CA ALA A 112 7.34 2.16 5.32
C ALA A 112 6.20 2.75 6.17
N SER A 113 5.13 3.25 5.54
CA SER A 113 3.95 3.76 6.24
C SER A 113 3.20 2.67 6.99
N VAL A 114 3.04 1.47 6.41
CA VAL A 114 2.46 0.31 7.11
C VAL A 114 3.33 -0.08 8.31
N MET A 115 4.64 -0.19 8.12
CA MET A 115 5.59 -0.53 9.18
C MET A 115 5.54 0.49 10.32
N LEU A 116 5.54 1.79 10.00
CA LEU A 116 5.47 2.86 10.99
C LEU A 116 4.15 2.81 11.77
N ARG A 117 3.02 2.62 11.08
CA ARG A 117 1.71 2.47 11.72
C ARG A 117 1.70 1.32 12.74
N GLU A 118 2.26 0.18 12.36
CA GLU A 118 2.27 -1.00 13.22
C GLU A 118 3.23 -0.84 14.40
N VAL A 119 4.40 -0.21 14.22
CA VAL A 119 5.30 0.16 15.34
C VAL A 119 4.60 1.12 16.32
N LEU A 120 3.88 2.12 15.80
CA LEU A 120 3.12 3.05 16.64
C LEU A 120 1.96 2.36 17.36
N ALA A 121 1.31 1.38 16.73
CA ALA A 121 0.26 0.59 17.37
C ALA A 121 0.82 -0.26 18.52
N LEU A 122 1.97 -0.91 18.32
CA LEU A 122 2.65 -1.67 19.37
C LEU A 122 3.06 -0.78 20.55
N ARG A 123 3.60 0.43 20.28
CA ARG A 123 3.98 1.38 21.33
C ARG A 123 2.81 1.90 22.16
N ARG A 124 1.59 1.97 21.59
CA ARG A 124 0.38 2.39 22.33
C ARG A 124 -0.23 1.29 23.19
N ALA A 125 0.15 0.04 22.94
CA ALA A 125 -0.35 -1.13 23.66
C ALA A 125 0.58 -1.59 24.80
N ALA A 126 1.78 -1.01 24.89
CA ALA A 126 2.76 -1.20 25.96
C ALA A 126 2.64 -0.08 26.98
#